data_AF-A0A536ZZL7-F1
#
_entry.id   AF-A0A536ZZL7-F1
#
_cell.length_a   1.000
_cell.length_b   1.000
_cell.length_c   1.000
_cell.angle_alpha   90.00
_cell.angle_beta   90.00
_cell.angle_gamma   90.00
#
_symmetry.space_group_name_H-M   'P 1'
#
loop_
_entity.id
_entity.type
_entity.pdbx_description
1 polymer ?
#
loop_
_entity_poly.entity_id
_entity_poly.type
_entity_poly.pdbx_seq_one_letter_code
_entity_poly.pdbx_strand_id
1 'polypeptide(L)'
;SDGPGLHHSSWDVATLDDVGIGMQQMIDRGYPDGWGVGRHVIGSNYFRYVRDPWGSFAEYSYDIDFIPADVEWKAADHEPADSFYVWGPPVPDYFIVNHETAGRQ
;
A
#
# COMPACT_ATOMS: atom_id res chain seq x y z
N SER A 1 -16.28 1.12 -4.03
CA SER A 1 -17.08 -0.09 -3.78
C SER A 1 -18.16 0.24 -2.77
N ASP A 2 -19.29 -0.48 -2.80
CA ASP A 2 -20.44 -0.35 -1.91
C ASP A 2 -20.49 -1.42 -0.80
N GLY A 3 -19.48 -2.31 -0.75
CA GLY A 3 -19.38 -3.37 0.26
C GLY A 3 -17.98 -3.50 0.86
N PRO A 4 -17.85 -4.24 1.98
CA PRO A 4 -16.56 -4.47 2.62
C PRO A 4 -15.68 -5.39 1.78
N GLY A 5 -14.36 -5.24 1.92
CA GLY A 5 -13.36 -6.14 1.33
C GLY A 5 -11.98 -5.87 1.91
N LEU A 6 -11.10 -6.85 1.86
CA LEU A 6 -9.70 -6.69 2.23
C LEU A 6 -8.97 -5.96 1.10
N HIS A 7 -8.58 -4.71 1.31
CA HIS A 7 -7.75 -4.01 0.33
C HIS A 7 -6.34 -4.58 0.31
N HIS A 8 -5.66 -4.58 1.46
CA HIS A 8 -4.29 -5.09 1.56
C HIS A 8 -3.93 -5.49 3.00
N SER A 9 -2.83 -6.24 3.12
CA SER A 9 -2.08 -6.42 4.37
C SER A 9 -0.69 -5.81 4.21
N SER A 10 -0.21 -5.11 5.24
CA SER A 10 1.07 -4.40 5.19
C SER A 10 2.09 -5.03 6.13
N TRP A 11 3.32 -5.18 5.64
CA TRP A 11 4.41 -5.89 6.31
C TRP A 11 5.62 -4.95 6.41
N ASP A 12 6.00 -4.62 7.64
CA ASP A 12 7.19 -3.81 7.92
C ASP A 12 8.47 -4.60 7.60
N VAL A 13 9.36 -3.99 6.82
CA VAL A 13 10.68 -4.52 6.48
C VAL A 13 11.77 -3.58 6.99
N ALA A 14 12.98 -4.09 7.17
CA ALA A 14 14.01 -3.38 7.92
C ALA A 14 14.58 -2.15 7.20
N THR A 15 14.56 -2.14 5.86
CA THR A 15 15.17 -1.09 5.04
C THR A 15 14.41 -0.84 3.73
N LEU A 16 14.69 0.29 3.09
CA LEU A 16 14.20 0.55 1.73
C LEU A 16 14.74 -0.47 0.71
N ASP A 17 15.97 -0.97 0.91
CA ASP A 17 16.51 -2.03 0.06
C ASP A 17 15.68 -3.31 0.18
N ASP A 18 15.18 -3.64 1.37
CA ASP A 18 14.29 -4.80 1.57
C ASP A 18 12.94 -4.64 0.85
N VAL A 19 12.42 -3.42 0.71
CA VAL A 19 11.23 -3.13 -0.13
C VAL A 19 11.55 -3.46 -1.60
N GLY A 20 12.72 -3.05 -2.08
CA GLY A 20 13.18 -3.33 -3.44
C GLY A 20 13.50 -4.81 -3.70
N ILE A 21 14.11 -5.49 -2.73
CA ILE A 21 14.41 -6.93 -2.79
C ILE A 21 13.11 -7.73 -2.78
N GLY A 22 12.18 -7.43 -1.87
CA GLY A 22 10.85 -8.04 -1.85
C GLY A 22 10.10 -7.80 -3.16
N MET A 23 10.26 -6.62 -3.76
CA MET A 23 9.72 -6.34 -5.09
C MET A 23 10.27 -7.28 -6.16
N GLN A 24 11.60 -7.32 -6.30
CA GLN A 24 12.25 -8.12 -7.33
C GLN A 24 11.96 -9.61 -7.14
N GLN A 25 11.97 -10.10 -5.90
CA GLN A 25 11.61 -11.48 -5.57
C GLN A 25 10.20 -11.84 -6.09
N MET A 26 9.21 -10.98 -5.88
CA MET A 26 7.84 -11.26 -6.33
C MET A 26 7.70 -11.20 -7.85
N ILE A 27 8.39 -10.27 -8.51
CA ILE A 27 8.48 -10.22 -9.98
C ILE A 27 9.06 -11.54 -10.53
N ASP A 28 10.18 -12.00 -9.97
CA ASP A 28 10.87 -13.23 -10.39
C ASP A 28 10.01 -14.49 -10.16
N ARG A 29 9.03 -14.42 -9.26
CA ARG A 29 8.05 -15.48 -8.98
C ARG A 29 6.77 -15.37 -9.80
N GLY A 30 6.68 -14.43 -10.73
CA GLY A 30 5.53 -14.27 -11.62
C GLY A 30 4.41 -13.38 -11.06
N TYR A 31 4.71 -12.53 -10.07
CA TYR A 31 3.78 -11.53 -9.51
C TYR A 31 4.26 -10.10 -9.83
N PRO A 32 4.22 -9.67 -11.11
CA PRO A 32 4.70 -8.35 -11.51
C PRO A 32 3.72 -7.22 -11.14
N ASP A 33 2.43 -7.54 -11.04
CA ASP A 33 1.36 -6.59 -10.78
C ASP A 33 1.45 -5.98 -9.38
N GLY A 34 1.11 -4.70 -9.28
CA GLY A 34 1.20 -3.96 -8.03
C GLY A 34 1.41 -2.46 -8.26
N TRP A 35 1.75 -1.77 -7.18
CA TRP A 35 1.99 -0.33 -7.20
C TRP A 35 3.22 0.03 -6.35
N GLY A 36 3.92 1.08 -6.74
CA GLY A 36 5.23 1.44 -6.20
C GLY A 36 6.40 0.89 -7.03
N VAL A 37 7.64 1.00 -6.56
CA VAL A 37 8.04 1.61 -5.27
C VAL A 37 7.66 3.09 -5.21
N GLY A 38 7.22 3.56 -4.04
CA GLY A 38 6.87 4.95 -3.79
C GLY A 38 6.99 5.35 -2.32
N ARG A 39 6.61 6.60 -2.02
CA ARG A 39 6.53 7.17 -0.67
C ARG A 39 5.14 7.75 -0.44
N HIS A 40 4.46 7.32 0.62
CA HIS A 40 3.16 7.90 1.00
C HIS A 40 3.33 9.31 1.58
N VAL A 41 2.27 10.13 1.47
CA VAL A 41 2.18 11.37 2.26
C VAL A 41 1.75 11.03 3.68
N ILE A 42 0.58 10.40 3.83
CA ILE A 42 0.07 9.97 5.13
C ILE A 42 0.86 8.76 5.62
N GLY A 43 1.36 8.84 6.86
CA GLY A 43 2.21 7.81 7.45
C GLY A 43 3.67 7.88 6.98
N SER A 44 3.96 8.63 5.91
CA SER A 44 5.32 8.84 5.41
C SER A 44 6.09 7.53 5.28
N ASN A 45 5.49 6.41 4.87
CA ASN A 45 6.23 5.16 4.67
C ASN A 45 6.62 4.99 3.21
N TYR A 46 7.75 4.32 2.97
CA TYR A 46 8.01 3.72 1.67
C TYR A 46 7.13 2.51 1.48
N PHE A 47 6.69 2.27 0.25
CA PHE A 47 5.78 1.18 -0.05
C PHE A 47 6.13 0.48 -1.36
N ARG A 48 5.81 -0.82 -1.40
CA ARG A 48 5.57 -1.59 -2.62
C ARG A 48 4.39 -2.51 -2.38
N TYR A 49 3.32 -2.34 -3.16
CA TYR A 49 2.22 -3.29 -3.24
C TYR A 49 2.53 -4.37 -4.28
N VAL A 50 2.25 -5.62 -3.92
CA VAL A 50 2.21 -6.79 -4.80
C VAL A 50 0.78 -7.28 -4.85
N ARG A 51 0.23 -7.42 -6.05
CA ARG A 51 -1.11 -8.01 -6.21
C ARG A 51 -1.08 -9.48 -5.82
N ASP A 52 -1.99 -9.89 -4.96
CA ASP A 52 -2.17 -11.28 -4.56
C ASP A 52 -3.16 -12.03 -5.49
N PRO A 53 -3.25 -13.37 -5.40
CA PRO A 53 -4.17 -14.16 -6.22
C PRO A 53 -5.67 -13.89 -5.99
N TRP A 54 -6.06 -13.23 -4.90
CA TRP A 54 -7.45 -12.84 -4.63
C TRP A 54 -7.82 -11.48 -5.25
N GLY A 55 -6.83 -10.76 -5.79
CA GLY A 55 -7.01 -9.41 -6.35
C GLY A 55 -6.81 -8.29 -5.33
N SER A 56 -6.46 -8.64 -4.09
CA SER A 56 -6.03 -7.71 -3.04
C SER A 56 -4.50 -7.53 -3.11
N PHE A 57 -3.88 -6.98 -2.06
CA PHE A 57 -2.44 -6.72 -2.07
C PHE A 57 -1.72 -7.11 -0.79
N ALA A 58 -0.45 -7.52 -0.95
CA ALA A 58 0.54 -7.50 0.12
C ALA A 58 1.46 -6.28 -0.08
N GLU A 59 1.67 -5.49 0.97
CA GLU A 59 2.55 -4.33 0.94
C GLU A 59 3.84 -4.63 1.70
N TYR A 60 5.00 -4.38 1.07
CA TYR A 60 6.26 -4.19 1.77
C TYR A 60 6.38 -2.72 2.15
N SER A 61 6.43 -2.45 3.45
CA SER A 61 6.44 -1.11 4.02
C SER A 61 7.71 -0.86 4.82
N TYR A 62 8.24 0.35 4.79
CA TYR A 62 9.39 0.76 5.59
C TYR A 62 9.24 2.21 6.06
N ASP A 63 9.69 2.50 7.28
CA ASP A 63 9.86 3.87 7.80
C ASP A 63 8.52 4.62 7.96
N ILE A 64 7.49 3.93 8.47
CA ILE A 64 6.21 4.58 8.82
C ILE A 64 6.36 5.44 10.08
N ASP A 65 5.75 6.62 10.06
CA ASP A 65 5.70 7.49 11.23
C ASP A 65 5.03 6.78 12.41
N PHE A 66 5.72 6.79 13.56
CA PHE A 66 5.21 6.22 14.80
C PHE A 66 4.67 7.32 15.71
N ILE A 67 3.40 7.18 16.11
CA ILE A 67 2.77 8.01 17.14
C ILE A 67 2.78 7.21 18.45
N PRO A 68 3.58 7.60 19.44
CA PRO A 68 3.59 6.94 20.75
C PRO A 68 2.23 7.03 21.45
N ALA A 69 1.90 6.02 22.26
CA ALA A 69 0.62 5.94 22.96
C ALA A 69 0.40 7.06 24.01
N ASP A 70 1.47 7.71 24.45
CA ASP A 70 1.46 8.81 25.42
C ASP A 70 1.46 10.20 24.78
N VAL A 71 1.38 10.29 23.45
CA VAL A 71 1.29 11.55 22.71
C VAL A 71 -0.16 11.85 22.32
N GLU A 72 -0.62 13.06 22.65
CA GLU A 72 -1.88 13.59 22.13
C GLU A 72 -1.70 14.03 20.66
N TRP A 73 -1.94 13.11 19.73
CA TRP A 73 -1.90 13.39 18.30
C TRP A 73 -3.18 14.09 17.82
N LYS A 74 -3.02 15.16 17.04
CA LYS A 74 -4.14 15.87 16.40
C LYS A 74 -4.35 15.32 15.00
N ALA A 75 -5.42 14.53 14.83
CA ALA A 75 -5.87 14.13 13.50
C ALA A 75 -6.35 15.34 12.69
N ALA A 76 -6.18 15.27 11.37
CA ALA A 76 -6.64 16.28 10.43
C ALA A 76 -7.11 15.61 9.14
N ASP A 77 -8.03 16.29 8.45
CA ASP A 77 -8.41 15.92 7.09
C ASP A 77 -7.42 16.55 6.10
N HIS A 78 -7.02 15.77 5.10
CA HIS A 78 -6.14 16.21 4.03
C HIS A 78 -6.86 16.09 2.69
N GLU A 79 -6.68 17.09 1.83
CA GLU A 79 -7.27 17.08 0.49
C GLU A 79 -6.78 15.85 -0.32
N PRO A 80 -7.63 15.26 -1.18
CA PRO A 80 -7.25 14.07 -1.96
C PRO A 80 -5.98 14.27 -2.81
N ALA A 81 -5.77 15.49 -3.32
CA ALA A 81 -4.60 15.82 -4.13
C ALA A 81 -3.28 15.76 -3.33
N ASP A 82 -3.35 15.97 -2.01
CA ASP A 82 -2.18 16.12 -1.14
C ASP A 82 -2.01 14.95 -0.16
N SER A 83 -2.85 13.92 -0.22
CA SER A 83 -2.91 12.88 0.82
C SER A 83 -2.35 11.52 0.41
N PHE A 84 -2.12 11.27 -0.89
CA PHE A 84 -1.91 9.90 -1.35
C PHE A 84 -0.45 9.45 -1.40
N TYR A 85 0.39 10.07 -2.24
CA TYR A 85 1.81 9.73 -2.37
C TYR A 85 2.65 10.94 -2.80
N VAL A 86 3.88 11.02 -2.30
CA VAL A 86 4.85 12.07 -2.61
C VAL A 86 5.47 11.80 -3.99
N TRP A 87 5.90 10.57 -4.20
CA TRP A 87 6.50 10.11 -5.46
C TRP A 87 6.28 8.61 -5.64
N GLY A 88 6.28 8.18 -6.90
CA GLY A 88 6.00 6.80 -7.31
C GLY A 88 5.43 6.76 -8.73
N PRO A 89 5.22 5.56 -9.29
CA PRO A 89 4.51 5.44 -10.55
C PRO A 89 3.04 5.87 -10.40
N PRO A 90 2.36 6.23 -11.51
CA PRO A 90 0.92 6.44 -11.49
C PRO A 90 0.18 5.25 -10.88
N VAL A 91 -0.90 5.55 -10.16
CA VAL A 91 -1.74 4.55 -9.51
C VAL A 91 -2.42 3.71 -10.60
N PRO A 92 -2.28 2.38 -10.62
CA PRO A 92 -2.98 1.54 -11.59
C PRO A 92 -4.50 1.62 -11.40
N ASP A 93 -5.26 1.65 -12.49
CA ASP A 93 -6.73 1.76 -12.47
C ASP A 93 -7.42 0.66 -11.63
N TYR A 94 -6.75 -0.48 -11.49
CA TYR A 94 -7.23 -1.62 -10.74
C TYR A 94 -6.98 -1.55 -9.24
N PHE A 95 -6.19 -0.59 -8.75
CA PHE A 95 -5.73 -0.56 -7.36
C PHE A 95 -6.88 -0.38 -6.36
N ILE A 96 -7.90 0.37 -6.76
CA ILE A 96 -9.06 0.69 -5.91
C ILE A 96 -10.28 -0.23 -6.15
N VAL A 97 -10.12 -1.26 -6.98
CA VAL A 97 -11.22 -2.16 -7.34
C VAL A 97 -11.41 -3.21 -6.25
N ASN A 98 -12.60 -3.24 -5.63
CA ASN A 98 -12.97 -4.30 -4.69
C ASN A 98 -13.47 -5.53 -5.47
N HIS A 99 -12.67 -6.59 -5.46
CA HIS A 99 -13.01 -7.84 -6.14
C HIS A 99 -13.93 -8.76 -5.32
N GLU A 100 -14.10 -8.54 -4.02
CA GLU A 100 -14.97 -9.36 -3.18
C GLU A 100 -16.47 -9.06 -3.37
N THR A 101 -16.82 -7.86 -3.82
CA THR A 101 -18.22 -7.49 -4.09
C THR A 101 -18.77 -8.11 -5.37
N ALA A 102 -17.91 -8.52 -6.30
CA ALA A 102 -18.32 -9.10 -7.58
C ALA A 102 -18.97 -10.50 -7.44
N GLY A 103 -18.71 -11.21 -6.35
CA GLY A 103 -19.26 -12.55 -6.06
C GLY A 103 -20.40 -12.59 -5.04
N ARG A 104 -20.77 -11.45 -4.44
CA ARG A 104 -21.89 -11.35 -3.50
C ARG A 104 -23.16 -10.97 -4.26
N GLN A 105 -23.80 -11.95 -4.89
CA GLN A 105 -25.22 -11.87 -5.28
C GLN A 105 -26.05 -12.73 -4.33
#